data_AF-A0A0E3SFZ1-F1
#
_entry.id   AF-A0A0E3SFZ1-F1
#
_cell.length_a   1.000
_cell.length_b   1.000
_cell.length_c   1.000
_cell.angle_alpha   90.00
_cell.angle_beta   90.00
_cell.angle_gamma   90.00
#
_symmetry.space_group_name_H-M   'P 1'
#
loop_
_entity.id
_entity.type
_entity.pdbx_description
1 polymer ?
#
loop_
_entity_poly.entity_id
_entity_poly.type
_entity_poly.pdbx_seq_one_letter_code
_entity_poly.pdbx_strand_id
1 'polypeptide(L)'
;MNSHLIPAWERELQREALIKQTHHTTSIEGNQLTLEEVSLLIAGKDVLAGEKDKKEVQNYVDVLGYIDSLEENATITEDILLEIHRLTVKGTLPDSSAGNYRKVRIVVGNPKTGKITYTSPEPEEISLLTRSLLDCSNSLIP
;
A
#
# COMPACT_ATOMS: atom_id res chain seq x y z
N MET A 1 -25.30 4.62 -4.32
CA MET A 1 -26.32 3.58 -4.64
C MET A 1 -26.27 2.58 -3.49
N ASN A 2 -27.06 2.77 -2.42
CA ASN A 2 -26.98 1.91 -1.23
C ASN A 2 -27.91 0.71 -1.42
N SER A 3 -27.39 -0.36 -2.03
CA SER A 3 -28.06 -1.64 -2.00
C SER A 3 -28.02 -2.17 -0.57
N HIS A 4 -29.18 -2.25 0.09
CA HIS A 4 -29.30 -2.82 1.43
C HIS A 4 -28.92 -4.31 1.37
N LEU A 5 -27.71 -4.63 1.84
CA LEU A 5 -27.29 -6.00 2.12
C LEU A 5 -27.72 -6.37 3.54
N ILE A 6 -27.93 -7.66 3.78
CA ILE A 6 -28.09 -8.17 5.15
C ILE A 6 -26.76 -7.92 5.87
N PRO A 7 -26.72 -7.31 7.07
CA PRO A 7 -25.47 -6.89 7.72
C PRO A 7 -24.42 -8.01 7.90
N ALA A 8 -24.85 -9.26 8.05
CA ALA A 8 -23.96 -10.41 8.12
C ALA A 8 -23.23 -10.67 6.78
N TRP A 9 -23.93 -10.52 5.65
CA TRP A 9 -23.36 -10.70 4.32
C TRP A 9 -22.46 -9.54 3.93
N GLU A 10 -22.79 -8.32 4.34
CA GLU A 10 -21.92 -7.16 4.13
C GLU A 10 -20.55 -7.35 4.78
N ARG A 11 -20.52 -7.77 6.05
CA ARG A 11 -19.26 -8.04 6.77
C ARG A 11 -18.46 -9.17 6.13
N GLU A 12 -19.13 -10.22 5.69
CA GLU A 12 -18.45 -11.34 5.01
C GLU A 12 -17.84 -10.88 3.68
N LEU A 13 -18.58 -10.12 2.88
CA LEU A 13 -18.07 -9.59 1.61
C LEU A 13 -16.92 -8.61 1.80
N GLN A 14 -16.99 -7.73 2.81
CA GLN A 14 -15.90 -6.82 3.17
C GLN A 14 -14.66 -7.61 3.61
N ARG A 15 -14.83 -8.65 4.43
CA ARG A 15 -13.75 -9.54 4.87
C ARG A 15 -13.11 -10.25 3.68
N GLU A 16 -13.90 -10.83 2.78
CA GLU A 16 -13.39 -11.48 1.57
C GLU A 16 -12.63 -10.50 0.68
N ALA A 17 -13.16 -9.30 0.49
CA ALA A 17 -12.52 -8.26 -0.31
C ALA A 17 -11.17 -7.85 0.30
N LEU A 18 -11.10 -7.66 1.61
CA LEU A 18 -9.86 -7.35 2.33
C LEU A 18 -8.80 -8.44 2.12
N ILE A 19 -9.18 -9.72 2.28
CA ILE A 19 -8.26 -10.84 2.10
C ILE A 19 -7.73 -10.89 0.66
N LYS A 20 -8.62 -10.77 -0.33
CA LYS A 20 -8.25 -10.82 -1.76
C LYS A 20 -7.36 -9.65 -2.15
N GLN A 21 -7.70 -8.43 -1.73
CA GLN A 21 -6.89 -7.23 -2.00
C GLN A 21 -5.49 -7.36 -1.40
N THR A 22 -5.42 -7.75 -0.12
CA THR A 22 -4.15 -7.91 0.61
C THR A 22 -3.25 -8.98 -0.01
N HIS A 23 -3.82 -10.13 -0.40
CA HIS A 23 -3.05 -11.18 -1.04
C HIS A 23 -2.54 -10.75 -2.42
N HIS A 24 -3.40 -10.21 -3.28
CA HIS A 24 -3.01 -9.89 -4.64
C HIS A 24 -2.03 -8.71 -4.71
N THR A 25 -2.21 -7.67 -3.89
CA THR A 25 -1.31 -6.52 -3.88
C THR A 25 0.10 -6.90 -3.42
N THR A 26 0.22 -7.71 -2.37
CA THR A 26 1.54 -8.11 -1.84
C THR A 26 2.19 -9.16 -2.75
N SER A 27 1.40 -10.04 -3.37
CA SER A 27 1.90 -11.03 -4.34
C SER A 27 2.52 -10.39 -5.58
N ILE A 28 1.95 -9.28 -6.09
CA ILE A 28 2.54 -8.51 -7.21
C ILE A 28 3.96 -8.02 -6.86
N GLU A 29 4.18 -7.62 -5.61
CA GLU A 29 5.46 -7.14 -5.09
C GLU A 29 6.42 -8.30 -4.69
N GLY A 30 6.00 -9.55 -4.88
CA GLY A 30 6.81 -10.75 -4.69
C GLY A 30 6.60 -11.49 -3.38
N ASN A 31 5.62 -11.11 -2.57
CA ASN A 31 5.22 -11.85 -1.38
C ASN A 31 4.67 -13.24 -1.79
N GLN A 32 5.11 -14.28 -1.10
CA GLN A 32 4.82 -15.68 -1.47
C GLN A 32 3.69 -16.30 -0.64
N LEU A 33 3.09 -15.56 0.29
CA LEU A 33 2.00 -16.06 1.12
C LEU A 33 0.78 -16.39 0.27
N THR A 34 0.22 -17.57 0.51
CA THR A 34 -1.04 -18.01 -0.10
C THR A 34 -2.22 -17.21 0.43
N LEU A 35 -3.33 -17.21 -0.33
CA LEU A 35 -4.58 -16.58 0.10
C LEU A 35 -5.06 -17.11 1.47
N GLU A 36 -4.85 -18.41 1.74
CA GLU A 36 -5.19 -19.03 3.01
C GLU A 36 -4.32 -18.51 4.15
N GLU A 37 -3.00 -18.41 3.95
CA GLU A 37 -2.09 -17.85 4.97
C GLU A 37 -2.37 -16.37 5.25
N VAL A 38 -2.67 -15.57 4.23
CA VAL A 38 -3.11 -14.18 4.39
C VAL A 38 -4.41 -14.10 5.21
N SER A 39 -5.37 -14.98 4.94
CA SER A 39 -6.62 -15.06 5.71
C SER A 39 -6.37 -15.42 7.19
N LEU A 40 -5.43 -16.34 7.46
CA LEU A 40 -5.03 -16.71 8.81
C LEU A 40 -4.39 -15.52 9.54
N LEU A 41 -3.47 -14.80 8.89
CA LEU A 41 -2.83 -13.60 9.44
C LEU A 41 -3.86 -12.50 9.77
N ILE A 42 -4.78 -12.21 8.86
CA ILE A 42 -5.87 -11.23 9.08
C ILE A 42 -6.79 -11.69 10.23
N ALA A 43 -6.95 -12.99 10.44
CA ALA A 43 -7.69 -13.55 11.57
C ALA A 43 -6.91 -13.54 12.90
N GLY A 44 -5.70 -12.97 12.95
CA GLY A 44 -4.84 -12.93 14.12
C GLY A 44 -4.15 -14.26 14.46
N LYS A 45 -4.11 -15.19 13.51
CA LYS A 45 -3.38 -16.46 13.64
C LYS A 45 -1.99 -16.32 13.05
N ASP A 46 -1.04 -17.11 13.57
CA ASP A 46 0.31 -17.16 13.03
C ASP A 46 0.43 -18.18 11.89
N VAL A 47 1.40 -17.95 11.00
CA VAL A 47 1.71 -18.82 9.86
C VAL A 47 3.22 -19.07 9.78
N LEU A 48 3.64 -20.19 9.20
CA LEU A 48 5.06 -20.51 9.06
C LEU A 48 5.68 -19.82 7.84
N ALA A 49 5.98 -18.53 7.98
CA ALA A 49 6.56 -17.71 6.90
C ALA A 49 7.61 -16.72 7.41
N GLY A 50 8.31 -16.06 6.49
CA GLY A 50 9.27 -15.02 6.83
C GLY A 50 8.61 -13.82 7.51
N GLU A 51 9.28 -13.25 8.52
CA GLU A 51 8.75 -12.11 9.26
C GLU A 51 8.50 -10.87 8.37
N LYS A 52 9.28 -10.71 7.31
CA LYS A 52 9.06 -9.64 6.33
C LYS A 52 7.71 -9.82 5.60
N ASP A 53 7.42 -11.02 5.12
CA ASP A 53 6.19 -11.31 4.36
C ASP A 53 4.95 -11.14 5.24
N LYS A 54 5.03 -11.59 6.51
CA LYS A 54 3.96 -11.36 7.50
C LYS A 54 3.71 -9.87 7.74
N LYS A 55 4.79 -9.09 7.88
CA LYS A 55 4.70 -7.64 8.08
C LYS A 55 4.12 -6.94 6.87
N GLU A 56 4.47 -7.31 5.64
CA GLU A 56 3.89 -6.69 4.44
C GLU A 56 2.37 -6.88 4.38
N VAL A 57 1.87 -8.08 4.73
CA VAL A 57 0.44 -8.35 4.85
C VAL A 57 -0.21 -7.46 5.91
N GLN A 58 0.36 -7.44 7.12
CA GLN A 58 -0.19 -6.62 8.21
C GLN A 58 -0.15 -5.12 7.88
N ASN A 59 0.94 -4.64 7.29
CA ASN A 59 1.12 -3.25 6.91
C ASN A 59 0.07 -2.81 5.89
N TYR A 60 -0.26 -3.64 4.91
CA TYR A 60 -1.31 -3.31 3.94
C TYR A 60 -2.70 -3.24 4.60
N VAL A 61 -3.00 -4.15 5.53
CA VAL A 61 -4.23 -4.09 6.33
C VAL A 61 -4.28 -2.80 7.17
N ASP A 62 -3.17 -2.43 7.81
CA ASP A 62 -3.07 -1.19 8.58
C ASP A 62 -3.26 0.05 7.68
N VAL A 63 -2.73 0.04 6.45
CA VAL A 63 -2.92 1.10 5.46
C VAL A 63 -4.38 1.26 5.08
N LEU A 64 -5.08 0.16 4.79
CA LEU A 64 -6.52 0.22 4.48
C LEU A 64 -7.32 0.75 5.67
N GLY A 65 -7.01 0.29 6.89
CA GLY A 65 -7.63 0.81 8.11
C GLY A 65 -7.36 2.30 8.34
N TYR A 66 -6.17 2.79 7.99
CA TYR A 66 -5.85 4.22 8.03
C TYR A 66 -6.67 5.00 6.99
N ILE A 67 -6.74 4.52 5.74
CA ILE A 67 -7.52 5.16 4.67
C ILE A 67 -9.01 5.21 5.05
N ASP A 68 -9.57 4.13 5.57
CA ASP A 68 -10.97 4.05 6.03
C ASP A 68 -11.27 5.00 7.21
N SER A 69 -10.24 5.44 7.93
CA SER A 69 -10.37 6.41 9.02
C SER A 69 -10.39 7.87 8.55
N LEU A 70 -10.03 8.13 7.29
CA LEU A 70 -10.06 9.47 6.70
C LEU A 70 -11.50 9.85 6.33
N GLU A 71 -11.76 11.15 6.21
CA GLU A 71 -13.06 11.65 5.73
C GLU A 71 -13.27 11.28 4.26
N GLU A 72 -14.51 10.93 3.87
CA GLU A 72 -14.85 10.41 2.53
C GLU A 72 -14.45 11.34 1.37
N ASN A 73 -14.29 12.64 1.62
CA ASN A 73 -13.83 13.65 0.66
C ASN A 73 -12.62 14.43 1.18
N ALA A 74 -11.78 13.81 2.02
CA ALA A 74 -10.55 14.43 2.50
C ALA A 74 -9.65 14.80 1.31
N THR A 75 -9.11 16.02 1.33
CA THR A 75 -8.05 16.43 0.40
C THR A 75 -6.84 15.51 0.61
N ILE A 76 -6.32 14.92 -0.47
CA ILE A 76 -5.15 14.06 -0.40
C ILE A 76 -3.92 14.95 -0.25
N THR A 77 -3.35 14.98 0.96
CA THR A 77 -2.17 15.80 1.29
C THR A 77 -0.88 15.00 1.17
N GLU A 78 0.25 15.72 1.09
CA GLU A 78 1.60 15.12 1.14
C GLU A 78 1.80 14.32 2.43
N ASP A 79 1.27 14.80 3.57
CA ASP A 79 1.33 14.11 4.85
C ASP A 79 0.57 12.78 4.83
N ILE A 80 -0.64 12.74 4.24
CA ILE A 80 -1.41 11.49 4.08
C ILE A 80 -0.62 10.49 3.23
N LEU A 81 -0.03 10.94 2.12
CA LEU A 81 0.76 10.08 1.24
C LEU A 81 2.00 9.51 1.96
N LEU A 82 2.73 10.36 2.68
CA LEU A 82 3.91 9.94 3.43
C LEU A 82 3.54 9.03 4.60
N GLU A 83 2.39 9.25 5.25
CA GLU A 83 1.89 8.37 6.30
C GLU A 83 1.50 6.99 5.75
N ILE A 84 0.79 6.93 4.62
CA ILE A 84 0.52 5.68 3.90
C ILE A 84 1.84 4.96 3.61
N HIS A 85 2.84 5.66 3.04
CA HIS A 85 4.14 5.05 2.77
C HIS A 85 4.81 4.54 4.06
N ARG A 86 4.75 5.30 5.16
CA ARG A 86 5.32 4.91 6.47
C ARG A 86 4.68 3.63 6.98
N LEU A 87 3.35 3.50 6.89
CA LEU A 87 2.62 2.30 7.30
C LEU A 87 2.97 1.10 6.39
N THR A 88 2.98 1.30 5.06
CA THR A 88 3.31 0.26 4.08
C THR A 88 4.66 -0.40 4.36
N VAL A 89 5.69 0.38 4.72
CA VAL A 89 7.06 -0.11 4.88
C VAL A 89 7.50 -0.32 6.33
N LYS A 90 6.56 -0.23 7.27
CA LYS A 90 6.80 -0.33 8.71
C LYS A 90 7.48 -1.66 9.05
N GLY A 91 8.71 -1.59 9.57
CA GLY A 91 9.49 -2.76 9.97
C GLY A 91 9.95 -3.67 8.81
N THR A 92 9.80 -3.23 7.56
CA THR A 92 10.34 -3.90 6.35
C THR A 92 11.44 -3.06 5.67
N LEU A 93 11.43 -1.74 5.88
CA LEU A 93 12.52 -0.82 5.54
C LEU A 93 13.06 -0.11 6.81
N PRO A 94 14.26 0.51 6.73
CA PRO A 94 14.76 1.36 7.81
C PRO A 94 13.81 2.52 8.10
N ASP A 95 13.62 2.84 9.38
CA ASP A 95 12.73 3.93 9.82
C ASP A 95 13.12 5.30 9.24
N SER A 96 14.41 5.51 8.96
CA SER A 96 14.91 6.73 8.29
C SER A 96 14.39 6.93 6.87
N SER A 97 13.87 5.87 6.24
CA SER A 97 13.31 5.88 4.89
C SER A 97 11.78 5.83 4.90
N ALA A 98 11.16 5.32 5.96
CA ALA A 98 9.72 5.23 6.09
C ALA A 98 9.09 6.63 6.11
N GLY A 99 8.07 6.85 5.28
CA GLY A 99 7.42 8.17 5.16
C GLY A 99 8.31 9.31 4.66
N ASN A 100 9.41 9.00 3.96
CA ASN A 100 10.30 10.00 3.38
C ASN A 100 10.51 9.74 1.89
N TYR A 101 10.72 10.81 1.11
CA TYR A 101 11.15 10.64 -0.27
C TYR A 101 12.54 10.01 -0.35
N ARG A 102 12.75 9.23 -1.41
CA ARG A 102 14.06 8.63 -1.68
C ARG A 102 15.11 9.72 -1.92
N LYS A 103 16.32 9.46 -1.42
CA LYS A 103 17.50 10.31 -1.61
C LYS A 103 18.46 9.79 -2.68
N VAL A 104 18.11 8.67 -3.31
CA VAL A 104 18.92 7.97 -4.30
C VAL A 104 18.14 7.85 -5.60
N ARG A 105 18.86 7.86 -6.71
CA ARG A 105 18.28 7.62 -8.04
C ARG A 105 17.87 6.15 -8.15
N ILE A 106 16.72 5.89 -8.77
CA ILE A 106 16.24 4.55 -9.10
C ILE A 106 15.91 4.45 -10.58
N VAL A 107 16.05 3.25 -11.11
CA VAL A 107 15.67 2.90 -12.49
C VAL A 107 14.78 1.68 -12.46
N VAL A 108 13.82 1.61 -13.38
CA VAL A 108 12.96 0.45 -13.58
C VAL A 108 13.43 -0.26 -14.83
N GLY A 109 13.73 -1.55 -14.70
CA GLY A 109 14.30 -2.33 -15.80
C GLY A 109 14.31 -3.81 -15.48
N ASN A 110 14.83 -4.61 -16.42
CA ASN A 110 15.00 -6.03 -16.21
C ASN A 110 16.33 -6.29 -15.46
N PRO A 111 16.30 -6.75 -14.21
CA PRO A 111 17.52 -6.97 -13.43
C PRO A 111 18.40 -8.09 -14.00
N LYS A 112 17.83 -9.06 -14.74
CA LYS A 112 18.58 -10.17 -15.34
C LYS A 112 19.35 -9.75 -16.59
N THR A 113 18.83 -8.80 -17.36
CA THR A 113 19.48 -8.34 -18.61
C THR A 113 20.16 -6.98 -18.48
N GLY A 114 19.90 -6.25 -17.39
CA GLY A 114 20.37 -4.88 -17.18
C GLY A 114 19.69 -3.84 -18.07
N LYS A 115 18.70 -4.24 -18.88
CA LYS A 115 17.99 -3.31 -19.77
C LYS A 115 17.09 -2.38 -18.95
N ILE A 116 17.38 -1.09 -18.99
CA ILE A 116 16.56 -0.04 -18.38
C ILE A 116 15.34 0.23 -19.28
N THR A 117 14.14 0.19 -18.69
CA THR A 117 12.87 0.49 -19.36
C THR A 117 12.42 1.92 -19.05
N TYR A 118 12.69 2.40 -17.83
CA TYR A 118 12.32 3.73 -17.38
C TYR A 118 13.31 4.26 -16.36
N THR A 119 13.63 5.55 -16.49
CA THR A 119 14.46 6.28 -15.53
C THR A 119 13.54 7.21 -14.75
N SER A 120 13.51 7.03 -13.42
CA SER A 120 12.71 7.90 -12.55
C SER A 120 13.33 9.30 -12.45
N PRO A 121 12.55 10.33 -12.06
CA PRO A 121 13.06 11.69 -11.82
C PRO A 121 14.21 11.74 -10.81
N GLU A 122 14.95 12.85 -10.76
CA GLU A 122 15.98 13.01 -9.75
C GLU A 122 15.38 13.17 -8.35
N PRO A 123 16.08 12.74 -7.28
CA PRO A 123 15.62 12.90 -5.89
C PRO A 123 15.15 14.33 -5.55
N GLU A 124 15.84 15.34 -6.07
CA GLU A 124 15.56 16.76 -5.83
C GLU A 124 14.24 17.22 -6.47
N GLU A 125 13.76 16.50 -7.50
CA GLU A 125 12.54 16.85 -8.25
C GLU A 125 11.30 16.17 -7.67
N ILE A 126 11.45 15.13 -6.85
CA ILE A 126 10.33 14.26 -6.43
C ILE A 126 9.27 15.06 -5.67
N SER A 127 9.66 15.85 -4.66
CA SER A 127 8.68 16.59 -3.85
C SER A 127 7.87 17.57 -4.70
N LEU A 128 8.52 18.23 -5.67
CA LEU A 128 7.82 19.12 -6.60
C LEU A 128 6.82 18.35 -7.47
N LEU A 129 7.26 17.26 -8.09
CA LEU A 129 6.40 16.43 -8.96
C LEU A 129 5.25 15.77 -8.19
N THR A 130 5.50 15.33 -6.96
CA THR A 130 4.46 14.77 -6.09
C THR A 130 3.42 15.82 -5.73
N ARG A 131 3.81 17.05 -5.39
CA ARG A 131 2.84 18.13 -5.15
C ARG A 131 2.01 18.42 -6.39
N SER A 132 2.63 18.52 -7.56
CA SER A 132 1.89 18.70 -8.81
C SER A 132 0.91 17.56 -9.11
N LEU A 133 1.27 16.31 -8.76
CA LEU A 133 0.37 15.17 -8.86
C LEU A 133 -0.81 15.30 -7.89
N LEU A 134 -0.55 15.65 -6.63
CA LEU A 134 -1.59 15.80 -5.60
C LEU A 134 -2.55 16.94 -5.95
N ASP A 135 -2.05 18.07 -6.45
CA ASP A 135 -2.88 19.18 -6.92
C ASP A 135 -3.80 18.74 -8.06
N CYS A 136 -3.26 17.99 -9.03
CA CYS A 136 -4.03 17.42 -10.13
C CYS A 136 -5.11 16.45 -9.63
N SER A 137 -4.76 15.52 -8.74
CA SER A 137 -5.70 14.55 -8.17
C SER A 137 -6.83 15.22 -7.40
N ASN A 138 -6.51 16.22 -6.56
CA ASN A 138 -7.51 16.94 -5.78
C ASN A 138 -8.40 17.85 -6.65
N SER A 139 -7.92 18.32 -7.81
CA SER A 139 -8.74 19.10 -8.74
C SER A 139 -9.85 18.29 -9.42
N LEU A 140 -9.77 16.95 -9.36
CA LEU A 140 -10.75 16.02 -9.92
C LEU A 140 -11.79 15.56 -8.88
N ILE A 141 -11.59 15.87 -7.60
CA ILE A 141 -12.53 15.57 -6.52
C ILE A 141 -13.59 16.68 -6.52
N PRO A 142 -14.88 16.36 -6.71
CA PRO A 142 -15.96 17.34 -6.82
C PRO A 142 -16.28 18.08 -5.52
#